data_AF-A0A941CQA0-F1
#
_entry.id   AF-A0A941CQA0-F1
#
_cell.length_a   1.000
_cell.length_b   1.000
_cell.length_c   1.000
_cell.angle_alpha   90.00
_cell.angle_beta   90.00
_cell.angle_gamma   90.00
#
_symmetry.space_group_name_H-M   'P 1'
#
loop_
_entity.id
_entity.type
_entity.pdbx_description
1 polymer ?
#
loop_
_entity_poly.entity_id
_entity_poly.type
_entity_poly.pdbx_seq_one_letter_code
_entity_poly.pdbx_strand_id
1 'polypeptide(L)'
;MNRYFLIGDYTSKEVILTNKEDYVEVAIPFRDNDNAFRYGIDHSLKILRDNGIYPTEDGIDILCLAGLVYLADTRISRGLHSQDSWTREIAIAIPVYNFEKWKPLEELFIRMLNFLTGDRWSISFIKRDEKLSAKSEDETPPPKFDAVTLFSGGMDSLIGTINHLENMNKTALISHAGDSHTKNAQSKLLSHLKDKYPDLNPLYLDLWMVFEKNLIPGGGNENTTRSRSFLFIAFGVFAMSGMKGVSTLEVPENGLIALNIPLDELRTGSHSTRTTHPFYLDSWNQVLQGLEIEFSVHNPYWNKTKGEMADECLDKEFLMQVIQDSISCSSPQKARWSGATPQHCGYCVPCIIRRAAMNKAFRVERDNTPYLIGSVSEITANHAKGKGVQLRSFQIAIKKIKEQPQLAKILIHKSGPLSGDSAYLRKLSEVYRRGLLEVDAWIIKNSDNGE
;
A
#
# COMPACT_ATOMS: atom_id res chain seq x y z
N MET A 1 29.42 1.41 8.81
CA MET A 1 28.13 0.90 8.29
C MET A 1 27.61 -0.06 9.31
N ASN A 2 26.39 0.14 9.79
CA ASN A 2 25.88 -0.61 10.94
C ASN A 2 24.76 -1.53 10.46
N ARG A 3 24.77 -2.77 10.96
CA ARG A 3 23.63 -3.67 10.89
C ARG A 3 22.74 -3.38 12.08
N TYR A 4 21.43 -3.30 11.86
CA TYR A 4 20.48 -2.99 12.93
C TYR A 4 19.65 -4.23 13.25
N PHE A 5 19.56 -4.53 14.55
CA PHE A 5 18.68 -5.56 15.10
C PHE A 5 17.64 -4.91 15.99
N LEU A 6 16.39 -4.84 15.51
CA LEU A 6 15.29 -4.26 16.27
C LEU A 6 14.58 -5.33 17.08
N ILE A 7 14.34 -5.06 18.36
CA ILE A 7 13.64 -5.98 19.25
C ILE A 7 12.36 -5.30 19.73
N GLY A 8 11.20 -5.90 19.47
CA GLY A 8 9.95 -5.44 20.04
C GLY A 8 9.90 -5.68 21.54
N ASP A 9 9.59 -4.65 22.34
CA ASP A 9 9.60 -4.73 23.80
C ASP A 9 8.28 -4.22 24.39
N TYR A 10 7.64 -5.03 25.24
CA TYR A 10 6.41 -4.67 25.96
C TYR A 10 6.67 -4.19 27.40
N THR A 11 7.91 -4.30 27.88
CA THR A 11 8.33 -4.00 29.24
C THR A 11 8.98 -2.61 29.34
N SER A 12 9.97 -2.32 28.50
CA SER A 12 10.65 -1.02 28.49
C SER A 12 9.72 0.08 28.00
N LYS A 13 9.92 1.30 28.53
CA LYS A 13 9.16 2.51 28.16
C LYS A 13 9.91 3.42 27.20
N GLU A 14 11.22 3.23 27.12
CA GLU A 14 12.13 4.02 26.31
C GLU A 14 12.86 3.12 25.30
N VAL A 15 13.43 3.75 24.28
CA VAL A 15 14.28 3.05 23.32
C VAL A 15 15.62 2.75 23.99
N ILE A 16 16.00 1.48 24.05
CA ILE A 16 17.29 1.05 24.62
C ILE A 16 18.21 0.64 23.47
N LEU A 17 19.39 1.23 23.43
CA LEU A 17 20.41 0.93 22.42
C LEU A 17 21.58 0.21 23.06
N THR A 18 21.98 -0.92 22.47
CA THR A 18 23.17 -1.67 22.86
C THR A 18 24.07 -1.86 21.64
N ASN A 19 25.29 -1.32 21.69
CA ASN A 19 26.29 -1.55 20.65
C ASN A 19 26.94 -2.92 20.87
N LYS A 20 26.87 -3.78 19.85
CA LYS A 20 27.62 -5.04 19.78
C LYS A 20 28.76 -4.89 18.78
N GLU A 21 29.64 -5.90 18.72
CA GLU A 21 30.79 -5.89 17.82
C GLU A 21 30.38 -5.76 16.34
N ASP A 22 29.36 -6.51 15.92
CA ASP A 22 28.94 -6.60 14.50
C ASP A 22 27.62 -5.90 14.16
N TYR A 23 26.86 -5.46 15.16
CA TYR A 23 25.52 -4.86 14.96
C TYR A 23 25.12 -3.94 16.12
N VAL A 24 24.09 -3.13 15.87
CA VAL A 24 23.45 -2.28 16.87
C VAL A 24 22.10 -2.88 17.20
N GLU A 25 21.93 -3.26 18.46
CA GLU A 25 20.67 -3.75 19.00
C GLU A 25 19.84 -2.57 19.51
N VAL A 26 18.56 -2.53 19.13
CA VAL A 26 17.65 -1.44 19.51
C VAL A 26 16.33 -2.05 19.99
N ALA A 27 16.07 -1.98 21.29
CA ALA A 27 14.79 -2.36 21.87
C ALA A 27 13.78 -1.23 21.65
N ILE A 28 12.65 -1.55 21.01
CA ILE A 28 11.60 -0.62 20.62
C ILE A 28 10.39 -0.83 21.54
N PRO A 29 10.03 0.16 22.37
CA PRO A 29 8.94 0.02 23.32
C PRO A 29 7.58 0.10 22.63
N PHE A 30 6.76 -0.93 22.75
CA PHE A 30 5.37 -0.95 22.27
C PHE A 30 4.39 -0.29 23.23
N ARG A 31 4.80 -0.04 24.49
CA ARG A 31 3.97 0.61 25.51
C ARG A 31 4.59 1.91 26.01
N ASP A 32 3.75 2.88 26.31
CA ASP A 32 4.15 4.10 27.02
C ASP A 32 4.09 3.93 28.54
N ASN A 33 4.32 5.03 29.26
CA ASN A 33 4.34 5.09 30.72
C ASN A 33 2.98 4.73 31.35
N ASP A 34 1.88 4.90 30.62
CA ASP A 34 0.52 4.58 31.08
C ASP A 34 0.10 3.15 30.67
N ASN A 35 1.05 2.35 30.17
CA ASN A 35 0.84 1.02 29.58
C ASN A 35 -0.05 1.00 28.32
N ALA A 36 -0.36 2.15 27.73
CA ALA A 36 -1.06 2.24 26.46
C ALA A 36 -0.12 1.89 25.30
N PHE A 37 -0.68 1.34 24.23
CA PHE A 37 0.10 1.01 23.03
C PHE A 37 0.58 2.27 22.30
N ARG A 38 1.85 2.29 21.92
CA ARG A 38 2.47 3.40 21.18
C ARG A 38 2.13 3.39 19.69
N TYR A 39 2.62 4.41 18.99
CA TYR A 39 2.65 4.47 17.52
C TYR A 39 1.28 4.43 16.83
N GLY A 40 0.25 4.94 17.51
CA GLY A 40 -1.13 5.02 17.00
C GLY A 40 -1.95 3.74 17.14
N ILE A 41 -1.36 2.68 17.71
CA ILE A 41 -2.05 1.39 17.91
C ILE A 41 -3.16 1.54 18.96
N ASP A 42 -2.93 2.22 20.08
CA ASP A 42 -3.95 2.42 21.12
C ASP A 42 -5.17 3.20 20.61
N HIS A 43 -4.94 4.25 19.81
CA HIS A 43 -6.01 5.00 19.15
C HIS A 43 -6.88 4.09 18.27
N SER A 44 -6.23 3.24 17.45
CA SER A 44 -6.92 2.30 16.57
C SER A 44 -7.71 1.26 17.38
N LEU A 45 -7.12 0.73 18.46
CA LEU A 45 -7.79 -0.18 19.40
C LEU A 45 -9.00 0.48 20.07
N LYS A 46 -8.92 1.77 20.40
CA LYS A 46 -10.06 2.50 20.97
C LYS A 46 -11.22 2.58 19.99
N ILE A 47 -10.97 2.99 18.73
CA ILE A 47 -12.02 3.06 17.70
C ILE A 47 -12.65 1.67 17.47
N LEU A 48 -11.83 0.62 17.40
CA LEU A 48 -12.32 -0.75 17.26
C LEU A 48 -13.23 -1.16 18.43
N ARG A 49 -12.80 -0.91 19.67
CA ARG A 49 -13.59 -1.19 20.88
C ARG A 49 -14.90 -0.40 20.93
N ASP A 50 -14.86 0.89 20.57
CA ASP A 50 -16.05 1.74 20.50
C ASP A 50 -17.07 1.22 19.45
N ASN A 51 -16.63 0.36 18.53
CA ASN A 51 -17.47 -0.31 17.53
C ASN A 51 -17.68 -1.81 17.82
N GLY A 52 -17.34 -2.30 19.01
CA GLY A 52 -17.53 -3.70 19.41
C GLY A 52 -16.62 -4.70 18.68
N ILE A 53 -15.47 -4.24 18.16
CA ILE A 53 -14.49 -5.08 17.45
C ILE A 53 -13.29 -5.31 18.37
N TYR A 54 -12.95 -6.58 18.57
CA TYR A 54 -11.87 -7.01 19.46
C TYR A 54 -10.90 -7.91 18.69
N PRO A 55 -9.77 -7.35 18.21
CA PRO A 55 -8.74 -8.12 17.51
C PRO A 55 -8.20 -9.31 18.31
N THR A 56 -7.78 -10.36 17.61
CA THR A 56 -7.11 -11.52 18.22
C THR A 56 -5.65 -11.20 18.58
N GLU A 57 -5.02 -12.10 19.34
CA GLU A 57 -3.57 -12.02 19.59
C GLU A 57 -2.76 -11.99 18.31
N ASP A 58 -3.07 -12.87 17.35
CA ASP A 58 -2.36 -12.93 16.07
C ASP A 58 -2.56 -11.62 15.27
N GLY A 59 -3.75 -11.02 15.34
CA GLY A 59 -4.00 -9.71 14.76
C GLY A 59 -3.09 -8.62 15.36
N ILE A 60 -2.97 -8.58 16.70
CA ILE A 60 -2.09 -7.63 17.41
C ILE A 60 -0.62 -7.86 17.03
N ASP A 61 -0.17 -9.11 17.06
CA ASP A 61 1.21 -9.49 16.76
C ASP A 61 1.60 -9.13 15.30
N ILE A 62 0.68 -9.32 14.33
CA ILE A 62 0.86 -8.89 12.94
C ILE A 62 1.05 -7.37 12.83
N LEU A 63 0.23 -6.59 13.54
CA LEU A 63 0.34 -5.13 13.50
C LEU A 63 1.65 -4.65 14.16
N CYS A 64 2.05 -5.25 15.27
CA CYS A 64 3.31 -4.94 15.94
C CYS A 64 4.53 -5.28 15.07
N LEU A 65 4.54 -6.43 14.40
CA LEU A 65 5.59 -6.80 13.43
C LEU A 65 5.66 -5.76 12.31
N ALA A 66 4.50 -5.39 11.76
CA ALA A 66 4.44 -4.41 10.69
C ALA A 66 4.90 -3.01 11.13
N GLY A 67 4.67 -2.65 12.39
CA GLY A 67 5.22 -1.45 13.01
C GLY A 67 6.74 -1.44 13.04
N LEU A 68 7.38 -2.55 13.47
CA LEU A 68 8.85 -2.67 13.47
C LEU A 68 9.43 -2.65 12.05
N VAL A 69 8.79 -3.34 11.11
CA VAL A 69 9.18 -3.34 9.70
C VAL A 69 9.08 -1.94 9.09
N TYR A 70 8.01 -1.20 9.39
CA TYR A 70 7.82 0.17 8.90
C TYR A 70 8.78 1.16 9.56
N LEU A 71 9.06 0.97 10.85
CA LEU A 71 10.07 1.73 11.58
C LEU A 71 11.45 1.54 10.96
N ALA A 72 11.88 0.29 10.78
CA ALA A 72 13.13 -0.05 10.14
C ALA A 72 13.24 0.55 8.73
N ASP A 73 12.18 0.42 7.92
CA ASP A 73 12.18 0.93 6.55
C ASP A 73 12.37 2.45 6.50
N THR A 74 11.85 3.20 7.47
CA THR A 74 11.85 4.66 7.46
C THR A 74 12.93 5.31 8.33
N ARG A 75 13.54 4.58 9.28
CA ARG A 75 14.54 5.09 10.25
C ARG A 75 15.90 4.40 10.19
N ILE A 76 16.11 3.53 9.19
CA ILE A 76 17.43 3.02 8.84
C ILE A 76 17.74 3.47 7.40
N SER A 77 18.58 4.48 7.26
CA SER A 77 18.94 5.06 5.96
C SER A 77 19.72 4.08 5.08
N ARG A 78 19.24 3.85 3.85
CA ARG A 78 20.00 3.08 2.85
C ARG A 78 21.34 3.77 2.54
N GLY A 79 21.33 5.09 2.36
CA GLY A 79 22.55 5.84 2.03
C GLY A 79 23.63 5.80 3.11
N LEU A 80 23.27 5.57 4.38
CA LEU A 80 24.23 5.46 5.49
C LEU A 80 24.63 4.01 5.82
N HIS A 81 23.69 3.07 5.65
CA HIS A 81 23.81 1.73 6.22
C HIS A 81 23.80 0.57 5.21
N SER A 82 23.90 0.85 3.90
CA SER A 82 24.03 -0.20 2.87
C SER A 82 25.28 -0.03 2.01
N GLN A 83 25.87 -1.15 1.59
CA GLN A 83 27.14 -1.19 0.83
C GLN A 83 27.02 -0.60 -0.57
N ASP A 84 25.85 -0.79 -1.19
CA ASP A 84 25.50 -0.38 -2.55
C ASP A 84 24.60 0.87 -2.57
N SER A 85 24.42 1.55 -1.43
CA SER A 85 23.43 2.62 -1.23
C SER A 85 21.98 2.19 -1.49
N TRP A 86 21.71 0.88 -1.50
CA TRP A 86 20.40 0.30 -1.72
C TRP A 86 20.03 -0.75 -0.68
N THR A 87 20.71 -1.88 -0.63
CA THR A 87 20.33 -3.11 0.08
C THR A 87 20.81 -3.10 1.53
N ARG A 88 19.89 -2.86 2.49
CA ARG A 88 20.21 -2.93 3.93
C ARG A 88 20.17 -4.37 4.43
N GLU A 89 20.88 -4.65 5.51
CA GLU A 89 20.74 -5.86 6.32
C GLU A 89 20.02 -5.48 7.62
N ILE A 90 18.82 -6.01 7.84
CA ILE A 90 17.94 -5.63 8.96
C ILE A 90 17.44 -6.91 9.64
N ALA A 91 17.63 -7.00 10.95
CA ALA A 91 17.07 -8.06 11.78
C ALA A 91 15.93 -7.53 12.65
N ILE A 92 14.88 -8.32 12.84
CA ILE A 92 13.80 -8.07 13.79
C ILE A 92 13.61 -9.30 14.68
N ALA A 93 13.49 -9.06 15.99
CA ALA A 93 12.91 -10.01 16.91
C ALA A 93 11.62 -9.44 17.48
N ILE A 94 10.55 -10.24 17.49
CA ILE A 94 9.26 -9.82 18.02
C ILE A 94 8.65 -10.87 18.94
N PRO A 95 8.22 -10.48 20.17
CA PRO A 95 7.43 -11.35 21.03
C PRO A 95 6.01 -11.57 20.46
N VAL A 96 5.61 -12.83 20.31
CA VAL A 96 4.30 -13.27 19.80
C VAL A 96 3.64 -14.25 20.78
N TYR A 97 2.32 -14.22 20.87
CA TYR A 97 1.58 -15.06 21.81
C TYR A 97 1.54 -16.53 21.37
N ASN A 98 1.09 -16.78 20.15
CA ASN A 98 0.95 -18.13 19.59
C ASN A 98 2.24 -18.61 18.92
N PHE A 99 3.35 -18.66 19.68
CA PHE A 99 4.69 -18.94 19.17
C PHE A 99 4.79 -20.13 18.21
N GLU A 100 4.14 -21.25 18.53
CA GLU A 100 4.18 -22.47 17.69
C GLU A 100 3.55 -22.27 16.29
N LYS A 101 2.58 -21.36 16.15
CA LYS A 101 1.99 -21.00 14.85
C LYS A 101 2.90 -20.10 14.04
N TRP A 102 3.60 -19.20 14.72
CA TRP A 102 4.42 -18.16 14.10
C TRP A 102 5.80 -18.67 13.69
N LYS A 103 6.43 -19.51 14.50
CA LYS A 103 7.80 -20.00 14.28
C LYS A 103 8.00 -20.62 12.88
N PRO A 104 7.09 -21.45 12.34
CA PRO A 104 7.23 -21.98 10.98
C PRO A 104 7.13 -20.94 9.85
N LEU A 105 6.65 -19.73 10.13
CA LEU A 105 6.38 -18.69 9.13
C LEU A 105 7.53 -17.69 8.94
N GLU A 106 8.63 -17.81 9.69
CA GLU A 106 9.79 -16.90 9.63
C GLU A 106 10.30 -16.70 8.19
N GLU A 107 10.57 -17.79 7.48
CA GLU A 107 11.07 -17.75 6.10
C GLU A 107 10.06 -17.12 5.12
N LEU A 108 8.76 -17.31 5.37
CA LEU A 108 7.72 -16.72 4.53
C LEU A 108 7.68 -15.19 4.71
N PHE A 109 7.73 -14.69 5.94
CA PHE A 109 7.85 -13.26 6.21
C PHE A 109 9.14 -12.66 5.62
N ILE A 110 10.28 -13.33 5.79
CA ILE A 110 11.55 -12.89 5.21
C ILE A 110 11.42 -12.77 3.69
N ARG A 111 10.87 -13.79 3.02
CA ARG A 111 10.66 -13.79 1.57
C ARG A 111 9.75 -12.66 1.12
N MET A 112 8.66 -12.39 1.84
CA MET A 112 7.74 -11.27 1.56
C MET A 112 8.44 -9.92 1.66
N LEU A 113 9.17 -9.69 2.74
CA LEU A 113 9.84 -8.42 3.00
C LEU A 113 10.99 -8.16 2.03
N ASN A 114 11.80 -9.18 1.73
CA ASN A 114 12.85 -9.11 0.71
C ASN A 114 12.26 -8.74 -0.66
N PHE A 115 11.13 -9.34 -1.04
CA PHE A 115 10.45 -9.04 -2.31
C PHE A 115 9.95 -7.59 -2.38
N LEU A 116 9.43 -7.07 -1.26
CA LEU A 116 8.80 -5.77 -1.21
C LEU A 116 9.81 -4.62 -1.13
N THR A 117 10.83 -4.74 -0.28
CA THR A 117 11.76 -3.64 0.01
C THR A 117 13.07 -3.74 -0.77
N GLY A 118 13.46 -4.94 -1.20
CA GLY A 118 14.78 -5.19 -1.77
C GLY A 118 15.91 -5.09 -0.74
N ASP A 119 15.60 -5.18 0.56
CA ASP A 119 16.60 -5.39 1.62
C ASP A 119 16.79 -6.88 1.90
N ARG A 120 17.73 -7.19 2.79
CA ARG A 120 17.91 -8.51 3.39
C ARG A 120 17.37 -8.49 4.81
N TRP A 121 16.29 -9.23 5.03
CA TRP A 121 15.63 -9.33 6.32
C TRP A 121 16.02 -10.62 7.06
N SER A 122 16.08 -10.54 8.38
CA SER A 122 16.06 -11.69 9.29
C SER A 122 14.96 -11.47 10.31
N ILE A 123 14.08 -12.45 10.52
CA ILE A 123 12.97 -12.37 11.46
C ILE A 123 13.11 -13.51 12.46
N SER A 124 12.96 -13.20 13.74
CA SER A 124 12.92 -14.17 14.83
C SER A 124 11.69 -13.93 15.70
N PHE A 125 10.91 -14.98 15.94
CA PHE A 125 9.80 -14.91 16.89
C PHE A 125 10.24 -15.34 18.28
N ILE A 126 9.76 -14.63 19.30
CA ILE A 126 10.01 -14.96 20.71
C ILE A 126 8.65 -15.24 21.36
N LYS A 127 8.57 -16.23 22.26
CA LYS A 127 7.32 -16.50 22.97
C LYS A 127 7.00 -15.35 23.95
N ARG A 128 5.76 -14.84 23.89
CA ARG A 128 5.16 -13.93 24.87
C ARG A 128 4.10 -14.68 25.67
N ASP A 129 4.19 -14.65 27.00
CA ASP A 129 3.19 -15.29 27.88
C ASP A 129 2.04 -14.35 28.29
N GLU A 130 2.28 -13.05 28.34
CA GLU A 130 1.24 -12.04 28.59
C GLU A 130 0.19 -12.08 27.48
N LYS A 131 -1.10 -11.97 27.80
CA LYS A 131 -2.19 -11.82 26.82
C LYS A 131 -2.51 -10.34 26.60
N LEU A 132 -2.60 -9.88 25.34
CA LEU A 132 -2.82 -8.47 25.00
C LEU A 132 -4.24 -8.15 24.53
N SER A 133 -4.92 -9.13 23.95
CA SER A 133 -6.30 -9.04 23.50
C SER A 133 -7.24 -8.92 24.69
N ALA A 134 -7.93 -7.77 24.77
CA ALA A 134 -9.06 -7.60 25.67
C ALA A 134 -10.30 -8.15 24.97
N LYS A 135 -10.92 -9.21 25.49
CA LYS A 135 -12.31 -9.54 25.15
C LYS A 135 -13.21 -8.69 26.05
N SER A 136 -14.30 -8.17 25.49
CA SER A 136 -15.38 -7.64 26.35
C SER A 136 -15.88 -8.74 27.28
N GLU A 137 -16.18 -8.38 28.53
CA GLU A 137 -17.01 -9.23 29.41
C GLU A 137 -18.46 -9.29 28.90
N ASP A 138 -18.88 -8.30 28.09
CA ASP A 138 -20.18 -8.32 27.42
C ASP A 138 -20.20 -9.33 26.26
N GLU A 139 -21.24 -10.16 26.24
CA GLU A 139 -21.52 -11.14 25.19
C GLU A 139 -22.00 -10.51 23.87
N THR A 140 -21.86 -9.19 23.68
CA THR A 140 -22.31 -8.52 22.46
C THR A 140 -21.60 -9.13 21.24
N PRO A 141 -22.35 -9.68 20.27
CA PRO A 141 -21.74 -10.28 19.10
C PRO A 141 -21.00 -9.21 18.30
N PRO A 142 -19.81 -9.53 17.76
CA PRO A 142 -19.04 -8.57 16.98
C PRO A 142 -19.84 -8.14 15.75
N PRO A 143 -19.63 -6.90 15.28
CA PRO A 143 -20.36 -6.39 14.13
C PRO A 143 -20.12 -7.25 12.89
N LYS A 144 -21.18 -7.43 12.12
CA LYS A 144 -21.12 -8.03 10.79
C LYS A 144 -20.86 -6.97 9.74
N PHE A 145 -20.00 -7.29 8.78
CA PHE A 145 -19.72 -6.51 7.58
C PHE A 145 -19.84 -7.39 6.35
N ASP A 146 -20.30 -6.81 5.24
CA ASP A 146 -20.36 -7.48 3.93
C ASP A 146 -19.06 -7.27 3.14
N ALA A 147 -18.35 -6.17 3.42
CA ALA A 147 -17.07 -5.84 2.78
C ALA A 147 -16.11 -5.16 3.75
N VAL A 148 -14.83 -5.53 3.66
CA VAL A 148 -13.71 -4.83 4.33
C VAL A 148 -12.67 -4.51 3.26
N THR A 149 -12.37 -3.23 3.06
CA THR A 149 -11.53 -2.78 1.95
C THR A 149 -10.51 -1.74 2.38
N LEU A 150 -9.29 -1.81 1.82
CA LEU A 150 -8.27 -0.79 2.07
C LEU A 150 -8.65 0.51 1.36
N PHE A 151 -8.72 1.58 2.16
CA PHE A 151 -9.08 2.92 1.74
C PHE A 151 -7.87 3.85 1.83
N SER A 152 -7.14 3.95 0.72
CA SER A 152 -5.88 4.71 0.67
C SER A 152 -6.07 6.22 0.53
N GLY A 153 -7.25 6.67 0.09
CA GLY A 153 -7.51 8.03 -0.40
C GLY A 153 -7.16 8.21 -1.89
N GLY A 154 -6.78 7.14 -2.58
CA GLY A 154 -6.55 7.11 -4.02
C GLY A 154 -7.76 6.66 -4.82
N MET A 155 -7.69 6.90 -6.13
CA MET A 155 -8.73 6.60 -7.12
C MET A 155 -9.22 5.14 -7.06
N ASP A 156 -8.32 4.18 -6.99
CA ASP A 156 -8.65 2.75 -7.07
C ASP A 156 -9.47 2.30 -5.85
N SER A 157 -9.04 2.70 -4.65
CA SER A 157 -9.80 2.46 -3.41
C SER A 157 -11.13 3.22 -3.37
N LEU A 158 -11.19 4.41 -3.98
CA LEU A 158 -12.44 5.18 -4.07
C LEU A 158 -13.47 4.47 -4.97
N ILE A 159 -13.04 3.98 -6.14
CA ILE A 159 -13.90 3.19 -7.05
C ILE A 159 -14.41 1.93 -6.33
N GLY A 160 -13.51 1.19 -5.67
CA GLY A 160 -13.89 0.01 -4.88
C GLY A 160 -14.93 0.33 -3.82
N THR A 161 -14.75 1.45 -3.11
CA THR A 161 -15.69 1.88 -2.06
C THR A 161 -17.05 2.26 -2.64
N ILE A 162 -17.10 3.06 -3.72
CA ILE A 162 -18.35 3.43 -4.40
C ILE A 162 -19.10 2.17 -4.83
N ASN A 163 -18.41 1.21 -5.43
CA ASN A 163 -19.04 -0.02 -5.91
C ASN A 163 -19.65 -0.85 -4.76
N HIS A 164 -19.04 -0.89 -3.58
CA HIS A 164 -19.65 -1.56 -2.43
C HIS A 164 -20.89 -0.81 -1.92
N LEU A 165 -20.82 0.52 -1.81
CA LEU A 165 -21.93 1.32 -1.31
C LEU A 165 -23.14 1.30 -2.26
N GLU A 166 -22.90 1.35 -3.57
CA GLU A 166 -23.95 1.18 -4.59
C GLU A 166 -24.62 -0.21 -4.54
N ASN A 167 -23.89 -1.23 -4.10
CA ASN A 167 -24.44 -2.58 -3.87
C ASN A 167 -25.08 -2.73 -2.48
N MET A 168 -25.24 -1.65 -1.72
CA MET A 168 -25.80 -1.66 -0.36
C MET A 168 -25.02 -2.51 0.65
N ASN A 169 -23.72 -2.75 0.40
CA ASN A 169 -22.88 -3.52 1.31
C ASN A 169 -22.53 -2.69 2.55
N LYS A 170 -22.73 -3.26 3.74
CA LYS A 170 -22.19 -2.71 4.97
C LYS A 170 -20.67 -2.83 4.96
N THR A 171 -19.99 -1.69 4.83
CA THR A 171 -18.57 -1.64 4.48
C THR A 171 -17.72 -1.08 5.62
N ALA A 172 -16.58 -1.72 5.91
CA ALA A 172 -15.51 -1.15 6.71
C ALA A 172 -14.33 -0.70 5.83
N LEU A 173 -13.89 0.54 6.03
CA LEU A 173 -12.79 1.20 5.35
C LEU A 173 -11.58 1.21 6.27
N ILE A 174 -10.52 0.53 5.85
CA ILE A 174 -9.25 0.49 6.59
C ILE A 174 -8.32 1.52 5.98
N SER A 175 -7.79 2.45 6.77
CA SER A 175 -6.91 3.53 6.30
C SER A 175 -5.62 3.62 7.08
N HIS A 176 -4.54 3.96 6.39
CA HIS A 176 -3.29 4.38 7.00
C HIS A 176 -2.80 5.69 6.35
N ALA A 177 -2.39 6.64 7.18
CA ALA A 177 -1.76 7.88 6.76
C ALA A 177 -0.41 8.07 7.48
N GLY A 178 0.63 8.35 6.69
CA GLY A 178 1.95 8.75 7.19
C GLY A 178 2.21 10.26 7.07
N ASP A 179 1.25 11.00 6.53
CA ASP A 179 1.33 12.45 6.34
C ASP A 179 -0.07 13.09 6.29
N SER A 180 -0.14 14.39 6.58
CA SER A 180 -1.41 15.13 6.65
C SER A 180 -2.09 15.31 5.29
N HIS A 181 -1.36 15.31 4.17
CA HIS A 181 -1.98 15.46 2.86
C HIS A 181 -2.76 14.20 2.48
N THR A 182 -2.18 13.01 2.73
CA THR A 182 -2.89 11.74 2.58
C THR A 182 -4.12 11.68 3.50
N LYS A 183 -3.98 12.05 4.78
CA LYS A 183 -5.11 12.03 5.72
C LYS A 183 -6.24 12.98 5.33
N ASN A 184 -5.90 14.17 4.79
CA ASN A 184 -6.89 15.13 4.32
C ASN A 184 -7.69 14.60 3.13
N ALA A 185 -7.04 13.93 2.16
CA ALA A 185 -7.74 13.31 1.05
C ALA A 185 -8.69 12.19 1.52
N GLN A 186 -8.23 11.32 2.42
CA GLN A 186 -9.08 10.28 3.02
C GLN A 186 -10.30 10.89 3.74
N SER A 187 -10.10 11.94 4.54
CA SER A 187 -11.16 12.58 5.31
C SER A 187 -12.19 13.27 4.41
N LYS A 188 -11.74 13.96 3.36
CA LYS A 188 -12.64 14.59 2.37
C LYS A 188 -13.47 13.56 1.63
N LEU A 189 -12.84 12.52 1.09
CA LEU A 189 -13.55 11.46 0.37
C LEU A 189 -14.52 10.73 1.29
N LEU A 190 -14.15 10.47 2.55
CA LEU A 190 -15.05 9.90 3.53
C LEU A 190 -16.29 10.78 3.78
N SER A 191 -16.11 12.11 3.87
CA SER A 191 -17.24 13.05 3.99
C SER A 191 -18.18 12.92 2.80
N HIS A 192 -17.64 12.99 1.57
CA HIS A 192 -18.45 12.85 0.36
C HIS A 192 -19.22 11.52 0.32
N LEU A 193 -18.57 10.42 0.72
CA LEU A 193 -19.21 9.11 0.78
C LEU A 193 -20.32 9.05 1.83
N LYS A 194 -20.13 9.65 3.01
CA LYS A 194 -21.17 9.71 4.05
C LYS A 194 -22.35 10.59 3.65
N ASP A 195 -22.07 11.71 2.97
CA ASP A 195 -23.11 12.62 2.49
C ASP A 195 -23.96 11.97 1.39
N LYS A 196 -23.33 11.18 0.51
CA LYS A 196 -24.02 10.44 -0.57
C LYS A 196 -24.74 9.18 -0.08
N TYR A 197 -24.17 8.46 0.89
CA TYR A 197 -24.69 7.19 1.40
C TYR A 197 -24.94 7.23 2.92
N PRO A 198 -25.82 8.12 3.42
CA PRO A 198 -26.01 8.33 4.85
C PRO A 198 -26.53 7.09 5.59
N ASP A 199 -27.35 6.27 4.93
CA ASP A 199 -27.95 5.08 5.53
C ASP A 199 -26.94 3.93 5.71
N LEU A 200 -25.90 3.88 4.87
CA LEU A 200 -24.84 2.87 4.95
C LEU A 200 -23.73 3.26 5.92
N ASN A 201 -23.40 4.56 6.00
CA ASN A 201 -22.41 5.18 6.88
C ASN A 201 -21.18 4.27 7.13
N PRO A 202 -20.30 4.09 6.13
CA PRO A 202 -19.21 3.13 6.21
C PRO A 202 -18.35 3.36 7.46
N LEU A 203 -18.01 2.27 8.16
CA LEU A 203 -17.12 2.33 9.31
C LEU A 203 -15.73 2.70 8.82
N TYR A 204 -15.15 3.77 9.36
CA TYR A 204 -13.81 4.21 9.02
C TYR A 204 -12.86 3.91 10.17
N LEU A 205 -11.84 3.10 9.90
CA LEU A 205 -10.81 2.70 10.84
C LEU A 205 -9.48 3.23 10.33
N ASP A 206 -8.81 4.09 11.09
CA ASP A 206 -7.54 4.66 10.69
C ASP A 206 -6.39 4.40 11.66
N LEU A 207 -5.21 4.19 11.07
CA LEU A 207 -3.95 4.08 11.77
C LEU A 207 -3.03 5.23 11.38
N TRP A 208 -2.79 6.14 12.32
CA TRP A 208 -1.74 7.15 12.23
C TRP A 208 -0.44 6.63 12.87
N MET A 209 0.43 6.04 12.04
CA MET A 209 1.72 5.51 12.49
C MET A 209 2.86 6.32 11.86
N VAL A 210 3.39 7.27 12.62
CA VAL A 210 4.52 8.11 12.22
C VAL A 210 5.56 8.09 13.34
N PHE A 211 6.80 7.76 13.00
CA PHE A 211 7.90 7.69 13.96
C PHE A 211 8.65 9.02 14.04
N GLU A 212 9.28 9.30 15.18
CA GLU A 212 10.21 10.42 15.28
C GLU A 212 11.46 10.18 14.43
N LYS A 213 12.06 11.24 13.89
CA LYS A 213 13.20 11.15 12.95
C LYS A 213 14.42 10.44 13.51
N ASN A 214 14.66 10.53 14.81
CA ASN A 214 15.82 9.95 15.49
C ASN A 214 15.42 8.82 16.46
N LEU A 215 14.25 8.19 16.26
CA LEU A 215 13.79 7.11 17.13
C LEU A 215 14.76 5.92 17.14
N ILE A 216 15.46 5.65 16.04
CA ILE A 216 16.62 4.76 15.99
C ILE A 216 17.88 5.63 16.03
N PRO A 217 18.60 5.70 17.16
CA PRO A 217 19.80 6.52 17.24
C PRO A 217 20.85 6.07 16.22
N GLY A 218 21.40 7.03 15.48
CA GLY A 218 22.39 6.78 14.42
C GLY A 218 21.83 6.12 13.15
N GLY A 219 20.56 5.69 13.12
CA GLY A 219 19.95 5.01 11.96
C GLY A 219 19.65 5.95 10.78
N GLY A 220 19.49 7.25 11.04
CA GLY A 220 19.20 8.25 10.02
C GLY A 220 17.74 8.23 9.55
N ASN A 221 17.48 8.90 8.41
CA ASN A 221 16.15 9.05 7.86
C ASN A 221 16.10 8.51 6.43
N GLU A 222 15.09 7.69 6.15
CA GLU A 222 14.80 7.16 4.82
C GLU A 222 13.50 7.82 4.30
N ASN A 223 13.56 8.33 3.08
CA ASN A 223 12.43 9.06 2.46
C ASN A 223 11.50 8.12 1.69
N THR A 224 11.89 6.86 1.52
CA THR A 224 11.08 5.83 0.89
C THR A 224 10.26 5.06 1.92
N THR A 225 9.11 4.58 1.48
CA THR A 225 8.17 3.81 2.32
C THR A 225 7.81 2.51 1.61
N ARG A 226 8.82 1.69 1.31
CA ARG A 226 8.66 0.46 0.53
C ARG A 226 7.86 -0.59 1.29
N SER A 227 7.96 -0.63 2.61
CA SER A 227 7.18 -1.56 3.44
C SER A 227 5.78 -1.07 3.80
N ARG A 228 5.36 0.11 3.33
CA ARG A 228 4.06 0.72 3.69
C ARG A 228 2.87 -0.20 3.40
N SER A 229 2.90 -0.96 2.30
CA SER A 229 1.82 -1.90 2.00
C SER A 229 1.74 -3.07 2.98
N PHE A 230 2.87 -3.49 3.56
CA PHE A 230 2.89 -4.51 4.60
C PHE A 230 2.16 -4.00 5.85
N LEU A 231 2.45 -2.77 6.29
CA LEU A 231 1.71 -2.12 7.37
C LEU A 231 0.22 -1.98 7.06
N PHE A 232 -0.11 -1.58 5.84
CA PHE A 232 -1.50 -1.32 5.49
C PHE A 232 -2.36 -2.59 5.47
N ILE A 233 -1.83 -3.67 4.89
CA ILE A 233 -2.49 -4.99 4.90
C ILE A 233 -2.52 -5.55 6.33
N ALA A 234 -1.42 -5.46 7.08
CA ALA A 234 -1.35 -5.87 8.48
C ALA A 234 -2.41 -5.19 9.35
N PHE A 235 -2.65 -3.89 9.15
CA PHE A 235 -3.71 -3.17 9.85
C PHE A 235 -5.11 -3.68 9.49
N GLY A 236 -5.35 -4.02 8.22
CA GLY A 236 -6.59 -4.66 7.78
C GLY A 236 -6.79 -6.03 8.42
N VAL A 237 -5.76 -6.87 8.44
CA VAL A 237 -5.78 -8.20 9.09
C VAL A 237 -6.04 -8.06 10.59
N PHE A 238 -5.35 -7.13 11.25
CA PHE A 238 -5.56 -6.79 12.66
C PHE A 238 -7.02 -6.44 12.95
N ALA A 239 -7.60 -5.49 12.22
CA ALA A 239 -8.98 -5.09 12.42
C ALA A 239 -9.96 -6.25 12.13
N MET A 240 -9.75 -6.94 11.01
CA MET A 240 -10.65 -8.00 10.53
C MET A 240 -10.61 -9.26 11.40
N SER A 241 -9.52 -9.51 12.14
CA SER A 241 -9.43 -10.61 13.11
C SER A 241 -10.51 -10.56 14.20
N GLY A 242 -11.07 -9.36 14.48
CA GLY A 242 -12.18 -9.17 15.43
C GLY A 242 -13.57 -9.05 14.78
N MET A 243 -13.69 -9.21 13.47
CA MET A 243 -14.94 -9.01 12.72
C MET A 243 -15.63 -10.34 12.35
N LYS A 244 -16.93 -10.31 12.03
CA LYS A 244 -17.68 -11.47 11.51
C LYS A 244 -18.36 -11.14 10.17
N GLY A 245 -18.75 -12.17 9.43
CA GLY A 245 -19.52 -12.03 8.19
C GLY A 245 -18.70 -11.71 6.94
N VAL A 246 -17.40 -11.48 7.09
CA VAL A 246 -16.47 -11.19 6.00
C VAL A 246 -15.31 -12.18 6.01
N SER A 247 -14.98 -12.71 4.83
CA SER A 247 -13.90 -13.69 4.63
C SER A 247 -12.80 -13.18 3.69
N THR A 248 -12.86 -11.92 3.28
CA THR A 248 -11.86 -11.32 2.39
C THR A 248 -11.57 -9.87 2.77
N LEU A 249 -10.29 -9.55 2.94
CA LEU A 249 -9.76 -8.19 2.96
C LEU A 249 -9.45 -7.77 1.53
N GLU A 250 -10.16 -6.78 1.03
CA GLU A 250 -9.93 -6.27 -0.32
C GLU A 250 -8.83 -5.21 -0.36
N VAL A 251 -7.95 -5.31 -1.35
CA VAL A 251 -6.90 -4.34 -1.66
C VAL A 251 -7.07 -3.84 -3.09
N PRO A 252 -7.96 -2.85 -3.33
CA PRO A 252 -8.23 -2.35 -4.68
C PRO A 252 -6.99 -1.71 -5.32
N GLU A 253 -6.48 -2.31 -6.39
CA GLU A 253 -5.43 -1.72 -7.23
C GLU A 253 -5.54 -2.27 -8.65
N ASN A 254 -5.51 -1.40 -9.65
CA ASN A 254 -5.51 -1.80 -11.06
C ASN A 254 -4.36 -2.79 -11.40
N GLY A 255 -4.62 -3.71 -12.33
CA GLY A 255 -3.69 -4.76 -12.73
C GLY A 255 -2.35 -4.25 -13.29
N LEU A 256 -2.32 -3.07 -13.92
CA LEU A 256 -1.08 -2.49 -14.46
C LEU A 256 -0.11 -2.10 -13.34
N ILE A 257 -0.59 -1.42 -12.29
CA ILE A 257 0.19 -1.09 -11.10
C ILE A 257 0.42 -2.31 -10.21
N ALA A 258 -0.54 -3.24 -10.13
CA ALA A 258 -0.36 -4.47 -9.35
C ALA A 258 0.83 -5.30 -9.85
N LEU A 259 0.97 -5.44 -11.18
CA LEU A 259 2.13 -6.09 -11.79
C LEU A 259 3.38 -5.21 -11.74
N ASN A 260 3.25 -3.90 -11.98
CA ASN A 260 4.33 -2.90 -12.00
C ASN A 260 5.57 -3.33 -12.81
N ILE A 261 5.32 -3.88 -14.00
CA ILE A 261 6.38 -4.35 -14.90
C ILE A 261 7.31 -3.18 -15.26
N PRO A 262 8.64 -3.35 -15.18
CA PRO A 262 9.59 -2.32 -15.58
C PRO A 262 9.30 -1.77 -16.98
N LEU A 263 9.07 -0.45 -17.07
CA LEU A 263 8.81 0.23 -18.34
C LEU A 263 10.08 0.33 -19.21
N ASP A 264 11.25 0.31 -18.58
CA ASP A 264 12.56 0.32 -19.22
C ASP A 264 13.56 -0.52 -18.42
N GLU A 265 14.77 -0.69 -18.96
CA GLU A 265 15.82 -1.53 -18.37
C GLU A 265 16.47 -0.93 -17.12
N LEU A 266 16.28 0.36 -16.85
CA LEU A 266 16.84 1.06 -15.70
C LEU A 266 15.92 0.99 -14.46
N ARG A 267 14.71 0.44 -14.61
CA ARG A 267 13.70 0.33 -13.53
C ARG A 267 13.49 -1.10 -13.05
N THR A 268 14.57 -1.82 -12.75
CA THR A 268 14.53 -3.17 -12.20
C THR A 268 14.44 -3.18 -10.66
N GLY A 269 14.16 -4.32 -10.04
CA GLY A 269 14.19 -4.46 -8.57
C GLY A 269 13.11 -3.67 -7.82
N SER A 270 13.45 -3.16 -6.63
CA SER A 270 12.54 -2.41 -5.74
C SER A 270 12.45 -0.91 -6.07
N HIS A 271 12.82 -0.52 -7.30
CA HIS A 271 12.55 0.81 -7.86
C HIS A 271 11.05 1.03 -8.18
N SER A 272 10.28 -0.07 -8.24
CA SER A 272 8.85 -0.09 -8.49
C SER A 272 8.13 -0.78 -7.32
N THR A 273 7.04 -0.19 -6.83
CA THR A 273 6.21 -0.72 -5.73
C THR A 273 5.48 -2.00 -6.16
N ARG A 274 5.44 -3.03 -5.31
CA ARG A 274 4.80 -4.33 -5.62
C ARG A 274 3.68 -4.66 -4.62
N THR A 275 2.91 -3.63 -4.28
CA THR A 275 1.92 -3.59 -3.19
C THR A 275 0.82 -4.64 -3.29
N THR A 276 0.35 -4.95 -4.49
CA THR A 276 -0.70 -5.95 -4.74
C THR A 276 -0.27 -6.99 -5.78
N HIS A 277 1.04 -7.19 -5.94
CA HIS A 277 1.56 -8.19 -6.86
C HIS A 277 1.05 -9.59 -6.47
N PRO A 278 0.63 -10.45 -7.42
CA PRO A 278 0.03 -11.76 -7.11
C PRO A 278 0.84 -12.59 -6.12
N PHE A 279 2.14 -12.76 -6.35
CA PHE A 279 3.04 -13.45 -5.41
C PHE A 279 3.01 -12.89 -3.99
N TYR A 280 2.88 -11.58 -3.82
CA TYR A 280 2.87 -10.96 -2.50
C TYR A 280 1.55 -11.21 -1.76
N LEU A 281 0.42 -11.14 -2.46
CA LEU A 281 -0.90 -11.48 -1.89
C LEU A 281 -1.02 -12.98 -1.60
N ASP A 282 -0.50 -13.84 -2.48
CA ASP A 282 -0.42 -15.29 -2.24
C ASP A 282 0.42 -15.61 -1.00
N SER A 283 1.48 -14.83 -0.76
CA SER A 283 2.33 -14.99 0.42
C SER A 283 1.61 -14.53 1.70
N TRP A 284 0.85 -13.43 1.64
CA TRP A 284 -0.07 -13.05 2.73
C TRP A 284 -1.08 -14.16 3.03
N ASN A 285 -1.71 -14.74 2.02
CA ASN A 285 -2.69 -15.81 2.21
C ASN A 285 -2.07 -17.08 2.83
N GLN A 286 -0.81 -17.41 2.49
CA GLN A 286 -0.07 -18.48 3.17
C GLN A 286 0.23 -18.15 4.64
N VAL A 287 0.57 -16.89 4.96
CA VAL A 287 0.73 -16.45 6.36
C VAL A 287 -0.58 -16.60 7.12
N LEU A 288 -1.69 -16.11 6.58
CA LEU A 288 -3.01 -16.20 7.22
C LEU A 288 -3.43 -17.65 7.44
N GLN A 289 -3.20 -18.51 6.46
CA GLN A 289 -3.45 -19.95 6.59
C GLN A 289 -2.61 -20.58 7.71
N GLY A 290 -1.30 -20.28 7.76
CA GLY A 290 -0.40 -20.79 8.79
C GLY A 290 -0.73 -20.30 10.21
N LEU A 291 -1.35 -19.14 10.33
CA LEU A 291 -1.87 -18.60 11.59
C LEU A 291 -3.29 -19.10 11.93
N GLU A 292 -3.90 -19.89 11.05
CA GLU A 292 -5.29 -20.36 11.15
C GLU A 292 -6.30 -19.20 11.17
N ILE A 293 -6.03 -18.14 10.42
CA ILE A 293 -6.93 -17.00 10.24
C ILE A 293 -7.84 -17.30 9.04
N GLU A 294 -9.16 -17.37 9.28
CA GLU A 294 -10.17 -17.85 8.32
C GLU A 294 -10.61 -16.83 7.26
N PHE A 295 -9.70 -15.97 6.81
CA PHE A 295 -9.96 -15.05 5.70
C PHE A 295 -8.72 -14.86 4.83
N SER A 296 -8.94 -14.27 3.64
CA SER A 296 -7.89 -14.03 2.65
C SER A 296 -7.71 -12.54 2.32
N VAL A 297 -6.57 -12.19 1.76
CA VAL A 297 -6.30 -10.88 1.14
C VAL A 297 -6.43 -11.04 -0.37
N HIS A 298 -7.20 -10.16 -1.00
CA HIS A 298 -7.50 -10.23 -2.43
C HIS A 298 -7.49 -8.84 -3.07
N ASN A 299 -7.00 -8.73 -4.30
CA ASN A 299 -7.16 -7.54 -5.11
C ASN A 299 -8.28 -7.77 -6.14
N PRO A 300 -9.47 -7.17 -5.98
CA PRO A 300 -10.60 -7.40 -6.90
C PRO A 300 -10.35 -6.91 -8.33
N TYR A 301 -9.37 -6.02 -8.54
CA TYR A 301 -9.11 -5.37 -9.83
C TYR A 301 -7.83 -5.84 -10.51
N TRP A 302 -7.29 -6.99 -10.10
CA TRP A 302 -6.04 -7.54 -10.63
C TRP A 302 -6.04 -7.72 -12.17
N ASN A 303 -7.21 -7.94 -12.79
CA ASN A 303 -7.40 -8.11 -14.23
C ASN A 303 -8.00 -6.88 -14.95
N LYS A 304 -8.09 -5.73 -14.28
CA LYS A 304 -8.67 -4.49 -14.83
C LYS A 304 -7.60 -3.42 -14.99
N THR A 305 -7.68 -2.66 -16.08
CA THR A 305 -6.94 -1.39 -16.18
C THR A 305 -7.60 -0.33 -15.31
N LYS A 306 -6.88 0.74 -14.96
CA LYS A 306 -7.46 1.82 -14.15
C LYS A 306 -8.62 2.51 -14.86
N GLY A 307 -8.54 2.68 -16.18
CA GLY A 307 -9.64 3.21 -16.97
C GLY A 307 -10.84 2.27 -17.08
N GLU A 308 -10.63 0.95 -17.09
CA GLU A 308 -11.74 -0.01 -16.98
C GLU A 308 -12.43 0.08 -15.63
N MET A 309 -11.66 0.15 -14.54
CA MET A 309 -12.23 0.34 -13.20
C MET A 309 -13.09 1.61 -13.13
N ALA A 310 -12.61 2.71 -13.73
CA ALA A 310 -13.32 3.98 -13.74
C ALA A 310 -14.58 3.95 -14.62
N ASP A 311 -14.51 3.30 -15.79
CA ASP A 311 -15.65 3.19 -16.71
C ASP A 311 -16.73 2.20 -16.21
N GLU A 312 -16.32 1.18 -15.47
CA GLU A 312 -17.19 0.18 -14.85
C GLU A 312 -17.66 0.57 -13.44
N CYS A 313 -17.30 1.76 -12.94
CA CYS A 313 -17.77 2.24 -11.64
C CYS A 313 -19.31 2.37 -11.65
N LEU A 314 -19.97 1.90 -10.59
CA LEU A 314 -21.43 1.83 -10.53
C LEU A 314 -22.08 3.23 -10.50
N ASP A 315 -21.49 4.18 -9.76
CA ASP A 315 -21.88 5.60 -9.80
C ASP A 315 -20.77 6.46 -10.42
N LYS A 316 -20.74 6.47 -11.75
CA LYS A 316 -19.80 7.28 -12.55
C LYS A 316 -19.97 8.79 -12.34
N GLU A 317 -21.19 9.25 -12.13
CA GLU A 317 -21.48 10.68 -11.97
C GLU A 317 -20.92 11.18 -10.64
N PHE A 318 -21.17 10.45 -9.56
CA PHE A 318 -20.59 10.75 -8.26
C PHE A 318 -19.06 10.64 -8.30
N LEU A 319 -18.52 9.57 -8.90
CA LEU A 319 -17.06 9.42 -9.07
C LEU A 319 -16.47 10.67 -9.73
N MET A 320 -17.05 11.16 -10.82
CA MET A 320 -16.60 12.37 -11.52
C MET A 320 -16.59 13.62 -10.61
N GLN A 321 -17.58 13.77 -9.73
CA GLN A 321 -17.67 14.91 -8.81
C GLN A 321 -16.53 14.92 -7.78
N VAL A 322 -16.18 13.73 -7.25
CA VAL A 322 -15.26 13.62 -6.10
C VAL A 322 -13.84 13.22 -6.47
N ILE A 323 -13.60 12.76 -7.71
CA ILE A 323 -12.31 12.15 -8.10
C ILE A 323 -11.13 13.11 -7.92
N GLN A 324 -11.33 14.42 -8.12
CA GLN A 324 -10.29 15.45 -7.95
C GLN A 324 -9.69 15.51 -6.54
N ASP A 325 -10.46 15.11 -5.51
CA ASP A 325 -9.99 15.06 -4.12
C ASP A 325 -9.18 13.79 -3.82
N SER A 326 -9.15 12.81 -4.73
CA SER A 326 -8.34 11.58 -4.59
C SER A 326 -6.90 11.77 -5.05
N ILE A 327 -5.95 11.12 -4.38
CA ILE A 327 -4.52 11.24 -4.66
C ILE A 327 -4.01 9.98 -5.36
N SER A 328 -3.38 10.16 -6.52
CA SER A 328 -2.62 9.07 -7.17
C SER A 328 -1.12 9.36 -7.21
N CYS A 329 -0.69 10.61 -7.07
CA CYS A 329 0.71 10.99 -7.24
C CYS A 329 1.63 10.28 -6.23
N SER A 330 2.80 9.82 -6.71
CA SER A 330 3.79 9.15 -5.85
C SER A 330 4.57 10.11 -4.96
N SER A 331 4.53 11.41 -5.22
CA SER A 331 5.27 12.43 -4.45
C SER A 331 4.60 13.81 -4.51
N PRO A 332 3.34 13.95 -4.06
CA PRO A 332 2.60 15.20 -4.17
C PRO A 332 3.26 16.37 -3.44
N GLN A 333 4.00 16.07 -2.36
CA GLN A 333 4.74 17.07 -1.57
C GLN A 333 5.86 17.77 -2.38
N LYS A 334 6.39 17.16 -3.45
CA LYS A 334 7.43 17.78 -4.29
C LYS A 334 6.93 19.00 -5.06
N ALA A 335 5.62 19.20 -5.18
CA ALA A 335 5.05 20.41 -5.76
C ALA A 335 5.50 21.69 -5.03
N ARG A 336 5.79 21.58 -3.71
CA ARG A 336 6.30 22.69 -2.89
C ARG A 336 7.64 23.24 -3.39
N TRP A 337 8.49 22.42 -4.00
CA TRP A 337 9.76 22.87 -4.57
C TRP A 337 9.58 23.78 -5.79
N SER A 338 8.37 23.82 -6.36
CA SER A 338 7.97 24.73 -7.44
C SER A 338 7.03 25.83 -6.96
N GLY A 339 6.95 26.08 -5.64
CA GLY A 339 6.10 27.11 -5.04
C GLY A 339 4.59 26.77 -5.02
N ALA A 340 4.20 25.56 -5.43
CA ALA A 340 2.82 25.14 -5.47
C ALA A 340 2.42 24.34 -4.21
N THR A 341 1.12 24.34 -3.90
CA THR A 341 0.56 23.48 -2.86
C THR A 341 0.71 22.00 -3.24
N PRO A 342 0.77 21.06 -2.28
CA PRO A 342 0.79 19.62 -2.58
C PRO A 342 -0.35 19.23 -3.51
N GLN A 343 0.00 18.67 -4.68
CA GLN A 343 -0.94 18.29 -5.75
C GLN A 343 -0.29 17.25 -6.68
N HIS A 344 -1.03 16.76 -7.68
CA HIS A 344 -0.50 15.80 -8.64
C HIS A 344 0.58 16.45 -9.51
N CYS A 345 1.72 15.78 -9.69
CA CYS A 345 2.79 16.34 -10.50
C CYS A 345 2.49 16.29 -12.01
N GLY A 346 1.60 15.40 -12.44
CA GLY A 346 1.18 15.25 -13.85
C GLY A 346 2.02 14.27 -14.67
N TYR A 347 3.22 13.90 -14.23
CA TYR A 347 4.18 13.13 -15.03
C TYR A 347 4.72 11.85 -14.35
N CYS A 348 4.46 11.60 -13.07
CA CYS A 348 4.86 10.32 -12.46
C CYS A 348 4.00 9.17 -12.99
N VAL A 349 4.47 7.92 -12.88
CA VAL A 349 3.76 6.73 -13.37
C VAL A 349 2.28 6.69 -12.95
N PRO A 350 1.93 6.84 -11.66
CA PRO A 350 0.53 6.90 -11.25
C PRO A 350 -0.27 8.08 -11.83
N CYS A 351 0.35 9.25 -12.07
CA CYS A 351 -0.33 10.39 -12.67
C CYS A 351 -0.65 10.13 -14.14
N ILE A 352 0.29 9.56 -14.89
CA ILE A 352 0.09 9.20 -16.31
C ILE A 352 -1.03 8.16 -16.42
N ILE A 353 -1.00 7.11 -15.59
CA ILE A 353 -2.05 6.08 -15.60
C ILE A 353 -3.40 6.66 -15.18
N ARG A 354 -3.45 7.56 -14.19
CA ARG A 354 -4.67 8.27 -13.81
C ARG A 354 -5.24 9.07 -14.99
N ARG A 355 -4.42 9.86 -15.69
CA ARG A 355 -4.86 10.66 -16.83
C ARG A 355 -5.38 9.79 -17.97
N ALA A 356 -4.73 8.65 -18.22
CA ALA A 356 -5.18 7.66 -19.18
C ALA A 356 -6.54 7.06 -18.78
N ALA A 357 -6.73 6.76 -17.49
CA ALA A 357 -7.99 6.27 -16.96
C ALA A 357 -9.12 7.30 -17.10
N MET A 358 -8.86 8.56 -16.75
CA MET A 358 -9.82 9.65 -16.91
C MET A 358 -10.19 9.87 -18.37
N ASN A 359 -9.22 9.79 -19.29
CA ASN A 359 -9.49 9.86 -20.72
C ASN A 359 -10.42 8.73 -21.19
N LYS A 360 -10.19 7.49 -20.73
CA LYS A 360 -10.99 6.33 -21.13
C LYS A 360 -12.41 6.40 -20.60
N ALA A 361 -12.59 6.67 -19.31
CA ALA A 361 -13.90 6.61 -18.66
C ALA A 361 -14.78 7.84 -18.94
N PHE A 362 -14.16 9.02 -19.10
CA PHE A 362 -14.91 10.28 -19.06
C PHE A 362 -14.60 11.27 -20.18
N ARG A 363 -13.61 10.97 -21.01
CA ARG A 363 -13.00 11.90 -21.98
C ARG A 363 -12.27 13.05 -21.27
N VAL A 364 -11.07 13.40 -21.76
CA VAL A 364 -10.13 14.34 -21.10
C VAL A 364 -10.75 15.67 -20.66
N GLU A 365 -11.69 16.21 -21.42
CA GLU A 365 -12.33 17.52 -21.16
C GLU A 365 -13.03 17.63 -19.80
N ARG A 366 -13.27 16.49 -19.12
CA ARG A 366 -13.95 16.44 -17.82
C ARG A 366 -13.00 16.18 -16.64
N ASP A 367 -11.70 16.00 -16.86
CA ASP A 367 -10.75 15.79 -15.76
C ASP A 367 -10.38 17.12 -15.08
N ASN A 368 -11.07 17.43 -13.99
CA ASN A 368 -10.81 18.62 -13.17
C ASN A 368 -9.64 18.46 -12.18
N THR A 369 -8.88 17.36 -12.25
CA THR A 369 -7.75 17.14 -11.34
C THR A 369 -6.66 18.20 -11.57
N PRO A 370 -6.19 18.91 -10.52
CA PRO A 370 -5.10 19.86 -10.67
C PRO A 370 -3.77 19.13 -10.85
N TYR A 371 -3.04 19.50 -11.91
CA TYR A 371 -1.71 18.97 -12.21
C TYR A 371 -0.68 20.08 -12.35
N LEU A 372 0.50 19.89 -11.74
CA LEU A 372 1.60 20.85 -11.88
C LEU A 372 2.07 21.00 -13.33
N ILE A 373 2.16 19.88 -14.06
CA ILE A 373 2.44 19.85 -15.50
C ILE A 373 1.17 19.38 -16.20
N GLY A 374 0.58 20.29 -16.98
CA GLY A 374 -0.77 20.15 -17.53
C GLY A 374 -0.85 19.33 -18.82
N SER A 375 0.11 19.50 -19.73
CA SER A 375 0.05 18.98 -21.09
C SER A 375 1.11 17.92 -21.42
N VAL A 376 0.80 17.03 -22.37
CA VAL A 376 1.74 16.03 -22.89
C VAL A 376 2.93 16.70 -23.57
N SER A 377 2.71 17.80 -24.30
CA SER A 377 3.76 18.57 -24.97
C SER A 377 4.78 19.14 -23.98
N GLU A 378 4.34 19.65 -22.82
CA GLU A 378 5.24 20.14 -21.77
C GLU A 378 6.05 18.99 -21.13
N ILE A 379 5.44 17.82 -20.90
CA ILE A 379 6.17 16.64 -20.41
C ILE A 379 7.23 16.22 -21.43
N THR A 380 6.87 16.22 -22.72
CA THR A 380 7.74 15.83 -23.84
C THR A 380 8.93 16.78 -24.00
N ALA A 381 8.70 18.09 -23.91
CA ALA A 381 9.74 19.10 -23.91
C ALA A 381 10.77 18.92 -22.76
N ASN A 382 10.40 18.18 -21.72
CA ASN A 382 11.25 17.87 -20.58
C ASN A 382 11.81 16.43 -20.60
N HIS A 383 11.81 15.71 -21.72
CA HIS A 383 12.36 14.35 -21.84
C HIS A 383 13.84 14.22 -21.42
N ALA A 384 14.63 15.29 -21.57
CA ALA A 384 16.03 15.33 -21.13
C ALA A 384 16.19 15.66 -19.63
N LYS A 385 15.10 15.94 -18.91
CA LYS A 385 15.08 16.26 -17.48
C LYS A 385 14.26 15.21 -16.72
N GLY A 386 14.43 15.12 -15.40
CA GLY A 386 13.71 14.14 -14.56
C GLY A 386 12.18 14.17 -14.66
N LYS A 387 11.60 15.27 -15.16
CA LYS A 387 10.14 15.45 -15.35
C LYS A 387 9.58 14.68 -16.56
N GLY A 388 10.35 14.46 -17.63
CA GLY A 388 9.86 13.76 -18.84
C GLY A 388 10.21 12.28 -18.92
N VAL A 389 11.11 11.78 -18.04
CA VAL A 389 11.64 10.40 -18.11
C VAL A 389 10.54 9.34 -18.12
N GLN A 390 9.52 9.48 -17.26
CA GLN A 390 8.49 8.45 -17.12
C GLN A 390 7.60 8.33 -18.35
N LEU A 391 7.26 9.44 -19.01
CA LEU A 391 6.51 9.43 -20.26
C LEU A 391 7.31 8.73 -21.36
N ARG A 392 8.61 9.02 -21.46
CA ARG A 392 9.51 8.35 -22.40
C ARG A 392 9.60 6.84 -22.13
N SER A 393 9.68 6.42 -20.87
CA SER A 393 9.66 5.00 -20.49
C SER A 393 8.36 4.32 -20.93
N PHE A 394 7.21 4.98 -20.78
CA PHE A 394 5.94 4.47 -21.32
C PHE A 394 5.99 4.33 -22.85
N GLN A 395 6.46 5.36 -23.58
CA GLN A 395 6.57 5.31 -25.03
C GLN A 395 7.45 4.15 -25.52
N ILE A 396 8.56 3.87 -24.83
CA ILE A 396 9.43 2.72 -25.11
C ILE A 396 8.69 1.40 -24.88
N ALA A 397 8.05 1.23 -23.72
CA ALA A 397 7.29 0.02 -23.38
C ALA A 397 6.13 -0.23 -24.37
N ILE A 398 5.40 0.84 -24.70
CA ILE A 398 4.28 0.82 -25.64
C ILE A 398 4.76 0.41 -27.03
N LYS A 399 5.81 1.04 -27.56
CA LYS A 399 6.37 0.72 -28.88
C LYS A 399 6.74 -0.77 -28.96
N LYS A 400 7.47 -1.26 -27.96
CA LYS A 400 7.88 -2.67 -27.87
C LYS A 400 6.69 -3.64 -27.87
N ILE A 401 5.62 -3.31 -27.14
CA ILE A 401 4.42 -4.14 -27.04
C ILE A 401 3.54 -4.05 -28.30
N LYS A 402 3.51 -2.91 -28.99
CA LYS A 402 2.84 -2.78 -30.29
C LYS A 402 3.54 -3.60 -31.38
N GLU A 403 4.87 -3.55 -31.42
CA GLU A 403 5.68 -4.31 -32.38
C GLU A 403 5.65 -5.82 -32.11
N GLN A 404 5.64 -6.23 -30.83
CA GLN A 404 5.67 -7.64 -30.43
C GLN A 404 4.71 -7.93 -29.25
N PRO A 405 3.39 -8.03 -29.49
CA PRO A 405 2.39 -8.22 -28.43
C PRO A 405 2.61 -9.47 -27.56
N GLN A 406 3.19 -10.52 -28.13
CA GLN A 406 3.51 -11.77 -27.44
C GLN A 406 4.52 -11.59 -26.29
N LEU A 407 5.34 -10.54 -26.32
CA LEU A 407 6.29 -10.23 -25.25
C LEU A 407 5.61 -10.01 -23.91
N ALA A 408 4.34 -9.56 -23.90
CA ALA A 408 3.59 -9.38 -22.66
C ALA A 408 3.59 -10.66 -21.79
N LYS A 409 3.49 -11.84 -22.41
CA LYS A 409 3.50 -13.14 -21.71
C LYS A 409 4.81 -13.44 -20.99
N ILE A 410 5.92 -12.85 -21.45
CA ILE A 410 7.25 -13.04 -20.86
C ILE A 410 7.52 -11.91 -19.85
N LEU A 411 7.19 -10.66 -20.21
CA LEU A 411 7.50 -9.48 -19.41
C LEU A 411 6.79 -9.45 -18.06
N ILE A 412 5.60 -10.07 -17.94
CA ILE A 412 4.87 -10.15 -16.66
C ILE A 412 5.65 -10.84 -15.54
N HIS A 413 6.66 -11.66 -15.88
CA HIS A 413 7.52 -12.33 -14.90
C HIS A 413 8.71 -11.47 -14.44
N LYS A 414 8.94 -10.29 -15.04
CA LYS A 414 10.07 -9.42 -14.65
C LYS A 414 9.91 -8.78 -13.28
N SER A 415 8.67 -8.59 -12.82
CA SER A 415 8.36 -7.99 -11.52
C SER A 415 8.42 -9.00 -10.37
N GLY A 416 8.36 -10.29 -10.66
CA GLY A 416 8.36 -11.34 -9.65
C GLY A 416 7.88 -12.69 -10.17
N PRO A 417 8.00 -13.74 -9.36
CA PRO A 417 7.41 -15.03 -9.68
C PRO A 417 5.88 -14.90 -9.78
N LEU A 418 5.26 -15.68 -10.66
CA LEU A 418 3.81 -15.75 -10.81
C LEU A 418 3.39 -17.22 -10.80
N SER A 419 2.50 -17.56 -9.88
CA SER A 419 1.78 -18.83 -9.76
C SER A 419 0.48 -18.77 -10.57
N GLY A 420 -0.06 -19.95 -10.91
CA GLY A 420 -1.39 -20.08 -11.52
C GLY A 420 -1.38 -20.77 -12.88
N ASP A 421 -2.57 -21.05 -13.39
CA ASP A 421 -2.76 -21.73 -14.67
C ASP A 421 -2.51 -20.82 -15.87
N SER A 422 -2.49 -21.43 -17.07
CA SER A 422 -2.25 -20.70 -18.32
C SER A 422 -3.33 -19.66 -18.65
N ALA A 423 -4.55 -19.79 -18.13
CA ALA A 423 -5.64 -18.84 -18.36
C ALA A 423 -5.49 -17.61 -17.46
N TYR A 424 -5.08 -17.81 -16.21
CA TYR A 424 -4.75 -16.74 -15.27
C TYR A 424 -3.57 -15.89 -15.76
N LEU A 425 -2.45 -16.53 -16.12
CA LEU A 425 -1.27 -15.84 -16.65
C LEU A 425 -1.58 -15.07 -17.95
N ARG A 426 -2.49 -15.60 -18.78
CA ARG A 426 -2.96 -14.90 -19.98
C ARG A 426 -3.68 -13.61 -19.62
N LYS A 427 -4.62 -13.63 -18.65
CA LYS A 427 -5.33 -12.43 -18.18
C LYS A 427 -4.37 -11.37 -17.62
N LEU A 428 -3.33 -11.78 -16.89
CA LEU A 428 -2.26 -10.88 -16.43
C LEU A 428 -1.51 -10.21 -17.59
N SER A 429 -1.15 -11.00 -18.62
CA SER A 429 -0.51 -10.44 -19.81
C SER A 429 -1.43 -9.49 -20.60
N GLU A 430 -2.73 -9.78 -20.63
CA GLU A 430 -3.73 -8.97 -21.31
C GLU A 430 -4.00 -7.64 -20.59
N VAL A 431 -4.09 -7.63 -19.26
CA VAL A 431 -4.25 -6.37 -18.51
C VAL A 431 -3.01 -5.48 -18.63
N TYR A 432 -1.81 -6.06 -18.64
CA TYR A 432 -0.58 -5.31 -18.90
C TYR A 432 -0.62 -4.64 -20.29
N ARG A 433 -0.95 -5.41 -21.33
CA ARG A 433 -1.06 -4.89 -22.70
C ARG A 433 -2.11 -3.80 -22.81
N ARG A 434 -3.32 -4.04 -22.30
CA ARG A 434 -4.42 -3.06 -22.33
C ARG A 434 -4.07 -1.79 -21.57
N GLY A 435 -3.42 -1.91 -20.41
CA GLY A 435 -2.98 -0.76 -19.61
C GLY A 435 -1.98 0.13 -20.34
N LEU A 436 -1.01 -0.45 -21.06
CA LEU A 436 -0.08 0.32 -21.90
C LEU A 436 -0.80 1.02 -23.07
N LEU A 437 -1.72 0.32 -23.73
CA LEU A 437 -2.47 0.90 -24.86
C LEU A 437 -3.47 1.99 -24.41
N GLU A 438 -3.95 1.92 -23.17
CA GLU A 438 -4.76 2.98 -22.57
C GLU A 438 -3.93 4.26 -22.39
N VAL A 439 -2.68 4.14 -21.92
CA VAL A 439 -1.75 5.26 -21.84
C VAL A 439 -1.42 5.81 -23.24
N ASP A 440 -1.16 4.93 -24.20
CA ASP A 440 -0.90 5.32 -25.60
C ASP A 440 -2.04 6.15 -26.21
N ALA A 441 -3.29 5.73 -26.02
CA ALA A 441 -4.46 6.47 -26.50
C ALA A 441 -4.56 7.87 -25.89
N TRP A 442 -4.19 8.02 -24.61
CA TRP A 442 -4.11 9.34 -23.97
C TRP A 442 -2.99 10.21 -24.55
N ILE A 443 -1.81 9.63 -24.82
CA ILE A 443 -0.67 10.35 -25.42
C ILE A 443 -1.04 10.89 -26.80
N ILE A 444 -1.59 10.04 -27.69
CA ILE A 444 -1.93 10.42 -29.06
C ILE A 444 -2.92 11.58 -29.07
N LYS A 445 -4.05 11.42 -28.35
CA LYS A 445 -5.11 12.43 -28.29
C LYS A 445 -4.64 13.80 -27.78
N ASN A 446 -3.63 13.83 -26.91
CA ASN A 446 -3.13 15.07 -26.30
C ASN A 446 -1.84 15.59 -26.96
N SER A 447 -1.32 14.91 -27.98
CA SER A 447 -0.21 15.39 -28.81
C SER A 447 -0.71 16.18 -30.02
N ASP A 448 -1.91 15.84 -30.53
CA ASP A 448 -2.49 16.45 -31.73
C ASP A 448 -3.22 17.79 -31.46
N ASN A 449 -3.49 18.14 -30.20
CA ASN A 449 -4.14 19.41 -29.82
C ASN A 449 -3.12 20.57 -29.61
N GLY A 450 -1.91 20.43 -30.16
CA GLY A 450 -0.80 21.36 -29.98
C GLY A 450 -0.29 22.06 -31.25
N GLU A 451 -0.99 21.89 -32.38
CA GLU A 451 -0.75 22.68 -33.61
C GLU A 451 -1.67 23.89 -33.72
#